data_AF-C6VVE9-F1
#
_entry.id   AF-C6VVE9-F1
#
_cell.length_a   1.000
_cell.length_b   1.000
_cell.length_c   1.000
_cell.angle_alpha   90.00
_cell.angle_beta   90.00
_cell.angle_gamma   90.00
#
_symmetry.space_group_name_H-M   'P 1'
#
loop_
_entity.id
_entity.type
_entity.pdbx_description
1 polymer ?
#
loop_
_entity_poly.entity_id
_entity_poly.type
_entity_poly.pdbx_seq_one_letter_code
_entity_poly.pdbx_strand_id
1 'polypeptide(L)' 'MEGTIKERLLKRFTDAREKLGPKWRERLVEAEPKFDSIEGERTMNSVSGAVSERRRCGVDRIEAVVVAMEKALTEQTVEA' A
#
# COMPACT_ATOMS: atom_id res chain seq x y z
N MET A 1 16.42 -16.78 -4.53
CA MET A 1 15.97 -16.05 -5.74
C MET A 1 15.44 -14.71 -5.28
N GLU A 2 16.11 -13.61 -5.64
CA GLU A 2 15.52 -12.28 -5.47
C GLU A 2 14.30 -12.19 -6.40
N GLY A 3 13.12 -11.96 -5.82
CA GLY A 3 11.90 -11.75 -6.61
C GLY A 3 12.01 -10.52 -7.50
N THR A 4 11.22 -10.47 -8.56
CA THR A 4 11.02 -9.30 -9.42
C THR A 4 10.74 -8.04 -8.58
N ILE A 5 11.00 -6.84 -9.14
CA ILE A 5 10.67 -5.56 -8.45
C ILE A 5 9.22 -5.58 -7.94
N LYS A 6 8.31 -6.11 -8.76
CA LYS A 6 6.90 -6.28 -8.41
C LYS A 6 6.69 -7.16 -7.17
N GLU A 7 7.34 -8.31 -7.10
CA GLU A 7 7.22 -9.22 -5.94
C GLU A 7 7.80 -8.59 -4.67
N ARG A 8 8.90 -7.85 -4.79
CA ARG A 8 9.48 -7.10 -3.67
C ARG A 8 8.52 -6.03 -3.15
N LEU A 9 7.87 -5.30 -4.05
CA LEU A 9 6.87 -4.30 -3.68
C LEU A 9 5.60 -4.93 -3.08
N LEU A 10 5.11 -6.05 -3.63
CA LEU A 10 3.96 -6.76 -3.06
C LEU A 10 4.26 -7.32 -1.66
N LYS A 11 5.51 -7.77 -1.43
CA LYS A 11 5.95 -8.18 -0.09
C LYS A 11 5.91 -6.98 0.88
N ARG A 12 6.51 -5.84 0.50
CA ARG A 12 6.47 -4.60 1.31
C ARG A 12 5.04 -4.14 1.58
N PHE A 13 4.17 -4.20 0.59
CA PHE A 13 2.74 -3.91 0.76
C PHE A 13 2.11 -4.80 1.83
N THR A 14 2.39 -6.10 1.79
CA THR A 14 1.83 -7.06 2.75
C THR A 14 2.35 -6.80 4.16
N ASP A 15 3.67 -6.63 4.31
CA ASP A 15 4.33 -6.30 5.58
C ASP A 15 3.78 -4.99 6.17
N ALA A 16 3.60 -3.95 5.36
CA ALA A 16 3.04 -2.67 5.79
C ALA A 16 1.56 -2.79 6.16
N ARG A 17 0.78 -3.58 5.40
CA ARG A 17 -0.65 -3.83 5.66
C ARG A 17 -0.85 -4.53 6.98
N GLU A 18 -0.02 -5.51 7.30
CA GLU A 18 -0.09 -6.23 8.58
C GLU A 18 0.18 -5.30 9.77
N LYS A 19 1.19 -4.42 9.66
CA LYS A 19 1.50 -3.44 10.71
C LYS A 19 0.41 -2.37 10.87
N LEU A 20 -0.17 -1.90 9.76
CA LEU A 20 -1.26 -0.92 9.78
C LEU A 20 -2.60 -1.54 10.23
N GLY A 21 -2.74 -2.87 10.19
CA GLY A 21 -3.92 -3.57 10.64
C GLY A 21 -5.15 -3.40 9.74
N PRO A 22 -6.35 -3.79 10.21
CA PRO A 22 -7.57 -3.82 9.39
C PRO A 22 -8.01 -2.44 8.87
N LYS A 23 -7.59 -1.36 9.55
CA LYS A 23 -7.89 0.04 9.19
C LYS A 23 -6.81 0.70 8.33
N TRP A 24 -5.96 -0.07 7.66
CA TRP A 24 -4.85 0.47 6.87
C TRP A 24 -5.27 1.48 5.79
N ARG A 25 -6.50 1.36 5.26
CA ARG A 25 -7.03 2.31 4.26
C ARG A 25 -7.32 3.67 4.86
N GLU A 26 -7.99 3.70 6.00
CA GLU A 26 -8.27 4.93 6.77
C GLU A 26 -6.94 5.63 7.11
N ARG A 27 -6.00 4.87 7.69
CA ARG A 27 -4.67 5.37 8.09
C ARG A 27 -3.84 5.87 6.91
N LEU A 28 -3.94 5.22 5.75
CA LEU A 28 -3.26 5.66 4.54
C LEU A 28 -3.86 6.95 3.98
N VAL A 29 -5.19 7.10 4.04
CA VAL A 29 -5.89 8.32 3.63
C VAL A 29 -5.53 9.48 4.55
N GLU A 30 -5.48 9.26 5.87
CA GLU A 30 -5.04 10.25 6.86
C GLU A 30 -3.62 10.75 6.57
N ALA A 31 -2.69 9.83 6.29
CA ALA A 31 -1.29 10.17 5.99
C ALA A 31 -1.09 10.77 4.58
N GLU A 32 -1.98 10.44 3.63
CA GLU A 32 -1.85 10.81 2.24
C GLU A 32 -3.23 11.01 1.56
N PRO A 33 -3.82 12.23 1.71
CA PRO A 33 -5.20 12.51 1.29
C PRO A 33 -5.52 12.33 -0.19
N LYS A 34 -4.51 12.25 -1.08
CA LYS A 34 -4.75 11.96 -2.51
C LYS A 34 -5.43 10.61 -2.75
N PHE A 35 -5.34 9.70 -1.78
CA PHE A 35 -6.01 8.41 -1.82
C PHE A 35 -7.49 8.48 -1.40
N ASP A 36 -7.96 9.61 -0.85
CA ASP A 36 -9.38 9.93 -0.62
C ASP A 36 -10.07 10.43 -1.90
N SER A 37 -9.85 9.70 -2.98
CA SER A 37 -10.47 10.00 -4.27
C SER A 37 -10.89 8.70 -4.91
N ILE A 38 -11.84 8.76 -5.86
CA ILE A 38 -12.30 7.58 -6.61
C ILE A 38 -11.11 6.86 -7.27
N GLU A 39 -10.15 7.62 -7.80
CA GLU A 39 -8.93 7.06 -8.41
C GLU A 39 -7.96 6.48 -7.37
N GLY A 40 -7.86 7.11 -6.20
CA GLY A 40 -7.12 6.59 -5.05
C GLY A 40 -7.69 5.25 -4.56
N GLU A 41 -9.01 5.17 -4.40
CA GLU A 41 -9.70 3.95 -3.98
C GLU A 41 -9.53 2.82 -5.02
N ARG A 42 -9.69 3.13 -6.30
CA ARG A 42 -9.42 2.19 -7.40
C ARG A 42 -7.98 1.68 -7.37
N THR A 43 -7.03 2.56 -7.09
CA THR A 43 -5.61 2.21 -6.97
C THR A 43 -5.39 1.24 -5.79
N MET A 44 -5.93 1.54 -4.61
CA MET A 44 -5.85 0.66 -3.44
C MET A 44 -6.51 -0.71 -3.68
N ASN A 45 -7.66 -0.74 -4.35
CA ASN A 45 -8.35 -1.97 -4.73
C ASN A 45 -7.52 -2.80 -5.72
N SER A 46 -6.92 -2.16 -6.72
CA SER A 46 -6.04 -2.80 -7.71
C SER A 46 -4.80 -3.41 -7.05
N VAL A 47 -4.13 -2.68 -6.15
CA VAL A 47 -2.96 -3.18 -5.41
C VAL A 47 -3.34 -4.33 -4.48
N SER A 48 -4.47 -4.20 -3.76
CA SER A 48 -4.98 -5.27 -2.89
C SER A 48 -5.26 -6.57 -3.66
N GLY A 49 -5.86 -6.47 -4.85
CA GLY A 49 -6.12 -7.62 -5.72
C GLY A 49 -4.84 -8.21 -6.34
N ALA A 50 -3.78 -7.41 -6.52
CA ALA A 50 -2.52 -7.86 -7.10
C ALA A 50 -1.73 -8.83 -6.22
N VAL A 51 -2.03 -8.88 -4.92
CA VAL A 51 -1.47 -9.89 -3.99
C VAL A 51 -1.94 -11.29 -4.40
N SER A 52 -3.22 -11.44 -4.73
CA SER A 52 -3.82 -12.71 -5.18
C SER A 52 -3.59 -12.97 -6.67
N GLU A 53 -3.64 -11.92 -7.50
CA GLU A 53 -3.46 -12.01 -8.94
C GLU A 53 -2.33 -11.07 -9.42
N ARG A 54 -1.10 -11.59 -9.40
CA ARG A 54 0.16 -10.86 -9.71
C ARG A 54 0.19 -10.18 -11.09
N ARG A 55 -0.81 -10.35 -11.97
CA ARG A 55 -0.84 -9.77 -13.32
C ARG A 55 -1.55 -8.41 -13.42
N ARG A 56 -2.43 -8.03 -12.47
CA ARG A 56 -3.42 -6.94 -12.69
C ARG A 56 -3.03 -5.52 -12.27
N CYS A 57 -1.86 -5.31 -11.65
CA CYS A 57 -1.44 -3.97 -11.19
C CYS A 57 -0.05 -3.59 -11.71
N GLY A 58 0.11 -2.34 -12.11
CA GLY A 58 1.40 -1.77 -12.53
C GLY A 58 2.34 -1.55 -11.34
N VAL A 59 3.64 -1.63 -11.58
CA VAL A 59 4.68 -1.45 -10.54
C VAL A 59 4.53 -0.10 -9.84
N ASP A 60 4.32 0.98 -10.60
CA ASP A 60 4.22 2.35 -10.09
C ASP A 60 3.05 2.53 -9.11
N ARG A 61 1.92 1.86 -9.35
CA ARG A 61 0.76 1.91 -8.46
C ARG A 61 1.03 1.18 -7.14
N ILE A 62 1.71 0.04 -7.21
CA ILE A 62 2.09 -0.71 -6.01
C ILE A 62 3.09 0.12 -5.21
N GLU A 63 4.09 0.71 -5.86
CA GLU A 63 5.06 1.58 -5.21
C GLU A 63 4.40 2.79 -4.52
N ALA A 64 3.52 3.50 -5.22
CA ALA A 64 2.82 4.65 -4.66
C ALA A 64 2.03 4.31 -3.38
N VAL A 65 1.35 3.17 -3.37
CA VAL A 65 0.61 2.70 -2.19
C VAL A 65 1.57 2.27 -1.08
N VAL A 66 2.62 1.49 -1.40
CA VAL A 66 3.61 1.03 -0.42
C VAL A 66 4.29 2.19 0.30
N VAL A 67 4.76 3.18 -0.45
CA VAL A 67 5.43 4.36 0.12
C VAL A 67 4.47 5.13 1.03
N ALA A 68 3.20 5.29 0.63
CA ALA A 68 2.20 5.94 1.48
C ALA A 68 1.90 5.14 2.76
N MET A 69 1.85 3.80 2.69
CA MET A 69 1.67 2.96 3.88
C MET A 69 2.86 3.04 4.83
N GLU A 70 4.09 3.04 4.30
CA GLU A 70 5.31 3.16 5.10
C GLU A 70 5.42 4.54 5.77
N LYS A 71 4.98 5.60 5.08
CA LYS A 71 4.83 6.93 5.67
C LYS A 71 3.81 6.94 6.81
N ALA A 72 2.61 6.37 6.59
CA ALA A 72 1.58 6.25 7.62
C ALA A 72 2.02 5.45 8.85
N LEU A 73 2.89 4.45 8.67
CA LEU A 73 3.51 3.69 9.77
C LEU A 73 4.51 4.53 10.56
N THR A 74 5.29 5.35 9.85
CA THR A 74 6.27 6.24 10.49
C THR A 74 5.54 7.29 11.32
N GLU A 75 4.50 7.91 10.78
CA GLU A 75 3.67 8.92 11.48
C GLU A 75 3.01 8.33 12.74
N GLN A 76 2.47 7.10 12.68
CA GLN A 76 1.93 6.40 13.86
C GLN A 76 2.97 6.08 14.94
N THR A 77 4.24 5.94 14.58
CA THR A 77 5.30 5.62 15.55
C THR A 77 5.78 6.88 16.28
N VAL A 78 5.56 8.07 15.72
CA VAL A 78 5.95 9.34 16.35
C VAL A 78 4.89 9.86 17.32
N GLU A 79 3.63 9.43 17.17
CA GLU A 79 2.50 9.83 18.03
C GLU A 79 2.19 8.82 19.17
N ALA A 80 2.92 7.70 19.26
CA ALA A 80 2.73 6.65 20.27
C ALA A 80 3.81 6.69 21.37
#